data_AF-A0A662IVV5-F1
#
_entry.id   AF-A0A662IVV5-F1
#
_cell.length_a   1.000
_cell.length_b   1.000
_cell.length_c   1.000
_cell.angle_alpha   90.00
_cell.angle_beta   90.00
_cell.angle_gamma   90.00
#
_symmetry.space_group_name_H-M   'P 1'
#
loop_
_entity.id
_entity.type
_entity.pdbx_description
1 polymer ?
#
loop_
_entity_poly.entity_id
_entity_poly.type
_entity_poly.pdbx_seq_one_letter_code
_entity_poly.pdbx_strand_id
1 'polypeptide(L)' 'MPGVKVEIVICGRCGYVLHRGEELVTPRDVVKKYNGRCPRCSSQLSTKSMKIEVVSKGRRSPL' A
#
# COMPACT_ATOMS: atom_id res chain seq x y z
N MET A 1 3.83 6.41 23.32
CA MET A 1 4.19 5.14 22.65
C MET A 1 3.77 5.27 21.19
N PRO A 2 4.70 5.17 20.22
CA PRO A 2 4.37 5.43 18.82
C PRO A 2 3.40 4.36 18.31
N GLY A 3 2.22 4.80 17.86
CA GLY A 3 1.24 3.92 17.23
C GLY A 3 1.78 3.42 15.90
N VAL A 4 1.84 2.09 15.74
CA VAL A 4 2.25 1.45 14.50
C VAL A 4 1.21 1.75 13.42
N LYS A 5 1.65 2.37 12.32
CA LYS A 5 0.83 2.59 11.12
C LYS A 5 1.18 1.48 10.14
N VAL A 6 0.19 0.67 9.78
CA VAL A 6 0.37 -0.41 8.81
C VAL A 6 -0.18 0.08 7.48
N GLU A 7 0.64 0.02 6.44
CA GLU A 7 0.24 0.37 5.09
C GLU A 7 0.14 -0.87 4.21
N ILE A 8 -0.95 -0.93 3.44
CA ILE A 8 -1.25 -2.00 2.53
C ILE A 8 -1.46 -1.37 1.15
N VAL A 9 -0.63 -1.79 0.21
CA VAL A 9 -0.69 -1.31 -1.17
C VAL A 9 -1.21 -2.41 -2.05
N ILE A 10 -2.36 -2.13 -2.67
CA ILE A 10 -3.10 -3.08 -3.48
C ILE A 10 -3.20 -2.52 -4.91
N CYS A 11 -3.01 -3.40 -5.88
CA CYS A 11 -3.24 -3.05 -7.27
C CYS A 11 -4.73 -2.76 -7.48
N GLY A 12 -5.08 -1.53 -7.85
CA GLY A 12 -6.48 -1.15 -8.11
C GLY A 12 -7.09 -1.82 -9.34
N ARG A 13 -6.26 -2.45 -10.19
CA ARG A 13 -6.70 -3.17 -11.39
C ARG A 13 -7.01 -4.64 -11.17
N CYS A 14 -6.20 -5.35 -10.39
CA CYS A 14 -6.36 -6.80 -10.18
C CYS A 14 -6.57 -7.22 -8.72
N GLY A 15 -6.47 -6.30 -7.77
CA GLY A 15 -6.57 -6.61 -6.33
C GLY A 15 -5.33 -7.28 -5.74
N TYR A 16 -4.21 -7.35 -6.47
CA TYR A 16 -2.99 -7.97 -5.93
C TYR A 16 -2.32 -7.10 -4.86
N VAL A 17 -2.00 -7.69 -3.72
CA VAL A 17 -1.25 -7.02 -2.64
C VAL A 17 0.21 -6.91 -3.07
N LEU A 18 0.61 -5.70 -3.44
CA LEU A 18 1.98 -5.36 -3.82
C LEU A 18 2.85 -5.18 -2.59
N HIS A 19 2.31 -4.53 -1.56
CA HIS A 19 3.05 -4.28 -0.32
C HIS A 19 2.13 -4.39 0.88
N ARG A 20 2.66 -4.91 1.98
CA ARG A 20 2.01 -4.96 3.29
C ARG A 20 3.10 -4.81 4.32
N GLY A 21 3.11 -3.71 5.06
CA GLY A 21 4.18 -3.42 6.01
C GLY A 21 3.80 -2.36 7.02
N GLU A 22 4.61 -2.26 8.07
CA GLU A 22 4.56 -1.18 9.07
C GLU A 22 5.29 0.09 8.58
N GLU A 23 5.94 -0.04 7.42
CA GLU A 23 6.66 1.02 6.76
C GLU A 23 5.70 1.81 5.88
N LEU A 24 5.68 3.14 6.06
CA LEU A 24 4.99 4.05 5.17
C LEU A 24 5.77 4.11 3.85
N VAL A 25 5.25 3.46 2.82
CA VAL A 25 5.84 3.45 1.48
C VAL A 25 4.97 4.26 0.53
N THR A 26 5.53 5.34 -0.02
CA THR A 26 4.77 6.13 -0.97
C THR A 26 4.38 5.30 -2.20
N PRO A 27 3.22 5.55 -2.83
CA PRO A 27 2.85 4.85 -4.05
C PRO A 27 3.89 5.06 -5.16
N ARG A 28 4.63 6.19 -5.14
CA ARG A 28 5.76 6.42 -6.06
C ARG A 28 6.93 5.46 -5.80
N ASP A 29 7.27 5.19 -4.55
CA ASP A 29 8.28 4.19 -4.17
C ASP A 29 7.87 2.79 -4.58
N VAL A 30 6.61 2.40 -4.33
CA VAL A 30 6.10 1.10 -4.77
C VAL A 30 6.14 1.00 -6.29
N VAL A 31 5.70 2.02 -7.02
CA VAL A 31 5.83 2.10 -8.49
C VAL A 31 7.28 1.91 -8.90
N LYS A 32 8.23 2.67 -8.35
CA LYS A 32 9.66 2.53 -8.68
C LYS A 32 10.20 1.12 -8.39
N LYS A 33 9.86 0.56 -7.23
CA LYS A 33 10.28 -0.78 -6.80
C LYS A 33 9.80 -1.87 -7.76
N TYR A 34 8.59 -1.72 -8.30
CA TYR A 34 8.00 -2.63 -9.29
C TYR A 34 8.19 -2.17 -10.74
N ASN A 35 9.10 -1.22 -11.03
CA ASN A 35 9.32 -0.67 -12.37
C ASN A 35 8.05 -0.14 -13.06
N GLY A 36 7.08 0.30 -12.26
CA GLY A 36 5.78 0.79 -12.70
C GLY A 36 4.89 -0.27 -13.32
N ARG A 37 5.13 -1.56 -13.06
CA ARG A 37 4.31 -2.65 -13.61
C ARG A 37 3.92 -3.69 -12.58
N CYS A 38 2.67 -4.15 -12.66
CA CYS A 38 2.15 -5.14 -11.73
C CYS A 38 2.70 -6.51 -12.11
N PRO A 39 3.28 -7.28 -11.18
CA PRO A 39 3.76 -8.64 -11.49
C PRO A 39 2.62 -9.60 -11.84
N ARG A 40 1.37 -9.29 -11.45
CA ARG A 40 0.22 -10.16 -11.69
C ARG A 40 -0.56 -9.81 -12.96
N CYS A 41 -0.90 -8.55 -13.16
CA CYS A 41 -1.73 -8.13 -14.31
C CYS A 41 -0.98 -7.33 -15.37
N SER A 42 0.35 -7.19 -15.23
CA SER A 42 1.26 -6.46 -16.14
C SER A 42 0.85 -5.01 -16.45
N SER A 43 -0.14 -4.47 -15.75
CA SER A 43 -0.63 -3.12 -15.92
C SER A 43 0.33 -2.08 -15.35
N GLN A 44 0.31 -0.89 -15.95
CA GLN A 44 0.99 0.28 -15.41
C GLN A 44 0.49 0.56 -13.99
N LEU A 45 1.36 0.33 -13.01
CA LEU A 45 1.23 0.93 -11.68
C LEU A 45 1.50 2.42 -11.88
N SER A 46 0.44 3.20 -11.85
CA SER A 46 0.53 4.64 -11.67
C SER A 46 -0.05 4.99 -10.31
N THR A 47 0.43 6.08 -9.72
CA THR A 47 -0.10 6.61 -8.45
C THR A 47 -1.62 6.81 -8.47
N LYS A 48 -2.22 7.03 -9.65
CA LYS A 48 -3.68 7.14 -9.84
C LYS A 48 -4.44 5.81 -9.87
N SER A 49 -3.80 4.70 -10.20
CA SER A 49 -4.48 3.39 -10.42
C SER A 49 -4.21 2.38 -9.32
N MET A 50 -3.64 2.83 -8.20
CA MET A 50 -3.32 2.01 -7.04
C MET A 50 -4.24 2.36 -5.88
N LYS A 51 -4.63 1.35 -5.10
CA LYS A 51 -5.35 1.55 -3.84
C LYS A 51 -4.34 1.42 -2.71
N ILE A 52 -4.21 2.47 -1.92
CA ILE A 52 -3.36 2.48 -0.72
C ILE A 52 -4.30 2.54 0.47
N GLU A 53 -4.24 1.51 1.31
CA GLU A 53 -4.97 1.45 2.56
C GLU A 53 -3.99 1.65 3.71
N VAL A 54 -4.10 2.80 4.37
CA VAL A 54 -3.32 3.10 5.57
C VAL A 54 -4.19 2.77 6.78
N VAL A 55 -3.85 1.68 7.47
CA VAL A 55 -4.52 1.26 8.68
C VAL A 55 -3.71 1.75 9.88
N SER A 56 -4.16 2.85 10.48
CA SER A 56 -3.68 3.29 11.78
C SER A 56 -4.38 2.44 12.86
N LYS A 57 -3.65 1.50 13.48
CA LYS A 57 -4.12 0.84 14.70
C LYS A 57 -3.99 1.81 15.88
N GLY A 58 -4.86 2.80 15.93
CA GLY A 58 -5.12 3.54 17.15
C GLY A 58 -5.78 2.59 18.14
N ARG A 59 -5.09 2.22 19.21
CA ARG A 59 -5.75 1.69 20.40
C ARG A 59 -6.69 2.78 20.91
N ARG A 60 -7.95 2.75 20.47
CA ARG A 60 -9.04 3.35 21.22
C ARG A 60 -9.20 2.46 22.45
N SER A 61 -8.77 2.95 23.60
CA SER A 61 -9.18 2.42 24.90
C SER A 61 -10.70 2.21 24.87
N PRO A 62 -11.23 1.04 25.25
CA PRO A 62 -12.63 0.97 25.65
C PRO A 62 -12.79 1.92 26.83
N LEU A 63 -13.81 2.78 26.75
CA LEU A 63 -14.25 3.68 27.82
C LEU A 63 -14.47 2.92 29.13
#